data_AF-F2CT59-F1
#
_entry.id   AF-F2CT59-F1
#
_cell.length_a   1.000
_cell.length_b   1.000
_cell.length_c   1.000
_cell.angle_alpha   90.00
_cell.angle_beta   90.00
_cell.angle_gamma   90.00
#
_symmetry.space_group_name_H-M   'P 1'
#
loop_
_entity.id
_entity.type
_entity.pdbx_description
1 polymer ?
#
loop_
_entity_poly.entity_id
_entity_poly.type
_entity_poly.pdbx_seq_one_letter_code
_entity_poly.pdbx_strand_id
1 'polypeptide(L)' 'KAIKPILGEYYQFDGTPVAKATWREAKECIYVEPEDRKGVFWYSNKF' A
#
# COMPACT_ATOMS: atom_id res chain seq x y z
N LYS A 1 1.27 -2.41 21.88
CA LYS A 1 2.26 -2.23 20.78
C LYS A 1 3.13 -3.49 20.71
N ALA A 2 2.61 -4.58 20.14
CA ALA A 2 3.30 -5.88 20.15
C ALA A 2 4.44 -5.95 19.13
N ILE A 3 4.29 -5.28 17.98
CA ILE A 3 5.27 -5.32 16.89
C ILE A 3 6.37 -4.24 16.99
N LYS A 4 6.17 -3.21 17.82
CA LYS A 4 7.12 -2.09 17.97
C LYS A 4 8.50 -2.53 18.48
N PRO A 5 8.63 -3.45 19.47
CA PRO A 5 9.93 -3.95 19.88
C PRO A 5 10.67 -4.74 18.80
N ILE A 6 9.94 -5.35 17.86
CA ILE A 6 10.51 -6.15 16.77
C ILE A 6 11.04 -5.23 15.66
N LEU A 7 10.26 -4.20 15.29
CA LEU A 7 10.60 -3.31 14.19
C LEU A 7 11.57 -2.19 14.58
N GLY A 8 11.67 -1.83 15.86
CA GLY A 8 12.62 -0.81 16.33
C GLY A 8 12.48 0.51 15.58
N GLU A 9 13.58 0.96 14.96
CA GLU A 9 13.66 2.18 14.14
C GLU A 9 12.81 2.10 12.87
N TYR A 10 12.50 0.90 12.38
CA TYR A 10 11.63 0.68 11.23
C TYR A 10 10.13 0.73 11.59
N TYR A 11 9.78 0.87 12.87
CA TYR A 11 8.39 1.03 13.25
C TYR A 11 7.87 2.41 12.81
N GLN A 12 7.16 2.44 11.68
CA GLN A 12 6.42 3.61 11.23
C GLN A 12 4.94 3.43 11.54
N PHE A 13 4.33 4.45 12.15
CA PHE A 13 2.90 4.44 12.48
C PHE A 13 2.17 5.48 11.63
N ASP A 14 1.21 5.02 10.83
CA ASP A 14 0.22 5.89 10.18
C ASP A 14 -0.98 6.06 11.13
N GLY A 15 -1.20 7.30 11.59
CA GLY A 15 -2.33 7.68 12.44
C GLY A 15 -3.60 8.05 11.69
N THR A 16 -3.64 7.88 10.37
CA THR A 16 -4.80 8.22 9.55
C THR A 16 -6.01 7.36 9.95
N PRO A 17 -7.19 7.95 10.22
CA PRO A 17 -8.40 7.19 10.49
C PRO A 17 -8.73 6.20 9.37
N VAL A 18 -9.18 4.99 9.72
CA VAL A 18 -9.38 3.89 8.75
C VAL A 18 -10.15 4.33 7.52
N ALA A 19 -11.30 4.99 7.68
CA ALA A 19 -12.11 5.45 6.55
C ALA A 19 -11.36 6.44 5.63
N LYS A 20 -10.53 7.31 6.20
CA LYS A 20 -9.72 8.29 5.44
C LYS A 20 -8.55 7.61 4.73
N ALA A 21 -7.92 6.63 5.38
CA ALA A 21 -6.87 5.82 4.78
C ALA A 21 -7.45 5.03 3.60
N THR A 22 -8.57 4.33 3.79
CA THR A 22 -9.26 3.60 2.72
C THR A 22 -9.63 4.52 1.56
N TRP A 23 -10.16 5.73 1.82
CA TRP A 23 -10.48 6.68 0.75
C TRP A 23 -9.25 7.19 0.00
N ARG A 24 -8.13 7.45 0.69
CA ARG A 24 -6.85 7.81 0.06
C ARG A 24 -6.39 6.72 -0.90
N GLU A 25 -6.38 5.46 -0.46
CA GLU A 25 -5.92 4.33 -1.28
C GLU A 25 -6.91 3.98 -2.40
N ALA A 26 -8.21 4.09 -2.15
CA ALA A 26 -9.25 3.73 -3.12
C ALA A 26 -9.50 4.80 -4.19
N LYS A 27 -9.09 6.06 -3.95
CA LYS A 27 -9.14 7.11 -4.98
C LYS A 27 -8.21 6.81 -6.15
N GLU A 28 -7.10 6.17 -5.85
CA GLU A 28 -6.18 5.67 -6.85
C GLU A 28 -6.77 4.33 -7.34
N CYS A 29 -7.81 4.36 -8.19
CA CYS A 29 -8.23 3.18 -8.93
C CYS A 29 -7.18 2.88 -10.00
N ILE A 30 -6.08 2.22 -9.60
CA ILE A 30 -4.97 1.99 -10.52
C ILE A 30 -5.15 0.66 -11.25
N TYR A 31 -5.20 0.74 -12.58
CA TYR A 31 -5.14 -0.44 -13.44
C TYR A 31 -3.77 -1.11 -13.29
N VAL A 32 -3.77 -2.37 -12.84
CA VAL A 32 -2.55 -3.15 -12.70
C VAL A 32 -2.48 -4.11 -13.87
N GLU A 33 -1.52 -3.86 -14.77
CA GLU A 33 -1.38 -4.66 -15.99
C GLU A 33 -0.69 -5.98 -15.65
N PRO A 34 -1.26 -7.13 -16.06
CA PRO A 34 -0.60 -8.42 -15.90
C PRO A 34 0.55 -8.54 -16.90
N GLU A 35 1.74 -8.88 -16.41
CA GLU A 35 2.85 -9.25 -17.28
C GLU A 35 2.64 -10.68 -17.78
N ASP A 36 2.25 -10.78 -19.04
CA ASP A 36 2.21 -11.98 -19.90
C ASP A 36 2.10 -13.33 -19.16
N ARG A 37 1.00 -13.50 -18.42
CA ARG A 37 0.60 -14.72 -17.69
C ARG A 37 1.63 -15.27 -16.68
N LYS A 38 2.64 -14.48 -16.29
CA LYS A 38 3.65 -14.85 -15.28
C LYS A 38 3.20 -14.59 -13.85
N GLY A 39 1.98 -14.09 -13.65
CA GLY A 39 1.43 -13.77 -12.32
C GLY A 39 2.10 -12.56 -11.65
N VAL A 40 2.96 -11.85 -12.39
CA VAL A 40 3.57 -10.60 -11.95
C VAL A 40 2.68 -9.46 -12.43
N PHE A 41 2.30 -8.60 -11.50
CA PHE A 41 1.38 -7.50 -11.71
C PHE A 41 2.13 -6.20 -11.45
N TRP A 42 2.28 -5.36 -12.47
CA TRP A 42 3.06 -4.12 -12.34
C TRP A 42 2.17 -2.91 -12.13
N TYR A 43 2.55 -2.13 -11.14
CA TYR A 43 2.03 -0.80 -10.90
C TYR A 43 2.69 0.19 -11.87
N SER A 44 1.93 0.68 -12.86
CA SER A 44 2.41 1.77 -13.75
C SER A 44 1.65 3.06 -13.43
N ASN A 45 2.15 3.83 -12.47
CA ASN A 45 1.68 5.20 -12.31
C ASN A 45 2.42 6.10 -13.31
N LYS A 46 1.67 6.81 -14.15
CA LYS A 46 2.20 7.78 -15.13
C LYS A 46 2.15 9.23 -14.62
N PHE A 47 1.78 9.45 -13.36
CA PHE A 47 1.67 10.77 -12.73
C PHE A 47 2.45 10.87 -11.43
#